data_AF-A0A4D7K629-F1
#
_entry.id   AF-A0A4D7K629-F1
#
_cell.length_a   1.000
_cell.length_b   1.000
_cell.length_c   1.000
_cell.angle_alpha   90.00
_cell.angle_beta   90.00
_cell.angle_gamma   90.00
#
_symmetry.space_group_name_H-M   'P 1'
#
loop_
_entity.id
_entity.type
_entity.pdbx_description
1 polymer ?
#
loop_
_entity_poly.entity_id
_entity_poly.type
_entity_poly.pdbx_seq_one_letter_code
_entity_poly.pdbx_strand_id
1 'polypeptide(L)'
;MIKRTNLFYFLIGFSIVLVIKYSLRFMELPHLEFLLYPTTQWIEILSGSQSEFIPREGYLFANRNFIINESCSGINLWLIASSMLIYLFSKINLMGIKKIAMFIPAFAIAWLITILSNGSRIYISSTFQDQLLSVFNLSTHTIHESLGVVTNLTFLIITYFLIEYLLINKSNYEKAA
;
A
#
# COMPACT_ATOMS: atom_id res chain seq x y z
N MET A 1 16.77 8.92 19.86
CA MET A 1 17.75 9.86 19.26
C MET A 1 18.23 9.28 17.93
N ILE A 2 17.89 9.89 16.80
CA ILE A 2 18.30 9.38 15.47
C ILE A 2 19.80 9.65 15.32
N LYS A 3 20.61 8.59 15.22
CA LYS A 3 22.03 8.75 14.88
C LYS A 3 22.13 9.37 13.49
N ARG A 4 23.05 10.33 13.30
CA ARG A 4 23.26 11.05 12.02
C ARG A 4 23.38 10.11 10.81
N THR A 5 23.96 8.93 10.99
CA THR A 5 24.05 7.90 9.95
C THR A 5 22.68 7.33 9.54
N ASN A 6 21.74 7.17 10.46
CA ASN A 6 20.40 6.65 10.16
C ASN A 6 19.57 7.66 9.35
N LEU A 7 19.75 8.96 9.64
CA LEU A 7 19.14 10.04 8.87
C LEU A 7 19.59 10.01 7.40
N PHE A 8 20.88 9.78 7.16
CA PHE A 8 21.42 9.68 5.80
C PHE A 8 20.77 8.55 4.98
N TYR A 9 20.66 7.34 5.55
CA TYR A 9 19.99 6.22 4.86
C TYR A 9 18.49 6.48 4.64
N PHE A 10 17.81 7.09 5.60
CA PHE A 10 16.41 7.49 5.43
C PHE A 10 16.25 8.48 4.27
N LEU A 11 17.10 9.49 4.19
CA LEU A 11 17.06 10.47 3.09
C LEU A 11 17.28 9.81 1.73
N ILE A 12 18.23 8.88 1.61
CA ILE A 12 18.43 8.13 0.35
C ILE A 12 17.16 7.35 -0.03
N GLY A 13 16.60 6.57 0.90
CA GLY A 13 15.40 5.78 0.62
C GLY A 13 14.20 6.65 0.27
N PHE A 14 14.04 7.79 0.95
CA PHE A 14 13.01 8.77 0.64
C PHE A 14 13.20 9.40 -0.74
N SER A 15 14.43 9.75 -1.13
CA SER A 15 14.74 10.22 -2.48
C SER A 15 14.39 9.16 -3.55
N ILE A 16 14.67 7.88 -3.31
CA ILE A 16 14.26 6.79 -4.22
C ILE A 16 12.74 6.77 -4.38
N VAL A 17 11.97 6.86 -3.29
CA VAL A 17 10.50 6.92 -3.34
C VAL A 17 10.01 8.12 -4.16
N LEU A 18 10.63 9.29 -4.00
CA LEU A 18 10.28 10.48 -4.79
C LEU A 18 10.59 10.32 -6.28
N VAL A 19 11.74 9.74 -6.61
CA VAL A 19 12.12 9.43 -8.00
C VAL A 19 11.13 8.46 -8.63
N ILE A 20 10.74 7.41 -7.90
CA ILE A 20 9.71 6.47 -8.35
C ILE A 20 8.39 7.22 -8.60
N LYS A 21 7.92 8.02 -7.62
CA LYS A 21 6.69 8.82 -7.75
C LYS A 21 6.69 9.72 -8.97
N TYR A 22 7.81 10.41 -9.21
CA TYR A 22 7.94 11.30 -10.34
C TYR A 22 7.99 10.55 -11.67
N SER A 23 8.74 9.44 -11.73
CA SER A 23 8.85 8.60 -12.92
C SER A 23 7.50 8.02 -13.33
N LEU A 24 6.69 7.60 -12.35
CA LEU A 24 5.33 7.10 -12.58
C LEU A 24 4.39 8.13 -13.20
N ARG A 25 4.66 9.44 -13.07
CA ARG A 25 3.86 10.48 -13.73
C ARG A 25 4.01 10.48 -15.25
N PHE A 26 5.13 10.00 -15.76
CA PHE A 26 5.42 9.94 -17.20
C PHE A 26 5.09 8.58 -17.82
N MET A 27 4.62 7.63 -17.00
CA MET A 27 4.36 6.26 -17.41
C MET A 27 2.86 6.02 -17.56
N GLU A 28 2.44 5.39 -18.66
CA GLU A 28 1.04 5.04 -18.94
C GLU A 28 0.56 3.83 -18.11
N LEU A 29 -0.77 3.58 -18.13
CA LEU A 29 -1.49 2.48 -17.46
C LEU A 29 -0.81 1.09 -17.42
N PRO A 30 -0.11 0.59 -18.46
CA PRO A 30 0.55 -0.73 -18.42
C PRO A 30 1.55 -0.89 -17.27
N HIS A 31 2.09 0.21 -16.75
CA HIS A 31 3.07 0.18 -15.67
C HIS A 31 2.46 0.01 -14.28
N LEU A 32 1.14 0.06 -14.13
CA LEU A 32 0.43 -0.14 -12.85
C LEU A 32 -0.09 -1.57 -12.67
N GLU A 33 0.07 -2.43 -13.68
CA GLU A 33 -0.40 -3.82 -13.64
C GLU A 33 0.20 -4.61 -12.47
N PHE A 34 1.44 -4.32 -12.06
CA PHE A 34 2.07 -4.98 -10.90
C PHE A 34 1.33 -4.76 -9.57
N LEU A 35 0.49 -3.73 -9.48
CA LEU A 35 -0.42 -3.51 -8.34
C LEU A 35 -1.84 -3.91 -8.69
N LEU A 36 -2.32 -3.55 -9.88
CA LEU A 36 -3.71 -3.76 -10.29
C LEU A 36 -4.05 -5.24 -10.47
N TYR A 37 -3.19 -6.02 -11.13
CA TYR A 37 -3.42 -7.45 -11.35
C TYR A 37 -3.54 -8.24 -10.03
N PRO A 38 -2.57 -8.20 -9.09
CA PRO A 38 -2.71 -8.94 -7.84
C PRO A 38 -3.83 -8.41 -6.93
N THR A 39 -4.12 -7.10 -6.96
CA THR A 39 -5.28 -6.54 -6.27
C THR A 39 -6.58 -7.12 -6.83
N THR A 40 -6.68 -7.23 -8.15
CA THR A 40 -7.85 -7.79 -8.82
C THR A 40 -8.04 -9.24 -8.44
N GLN A 41 -6.99 -10.06 -8.49
CA GLN A 41 -7.05 -11.46 -8.04
C GLN A 41 -7.49 -11.59 -6.57
N TRP A 42 -7.01 -10.69 -5.70
CA TRP A 42 -7.44 -10.66 -4.31
C TRP A 42 -8.94 -10.37 -4.19
N ILE A 43 -9.48 -9.47 -5.00
CA ILE A 43 -10.91 -9.17 -5.05
C ILE A 43 -11.71 -10.33 -5.64
N GLU A 44 -11.21 -11.01 -6.68
CA GLU A 44 -11.86 -12.21 -7.23
C GLU A 44 -12.02 -13.30 -6.15
N ILE A 45 -10.97 -13.52 -5.34
CA ILE A 45 -11.00 -14.45 -4.20
C ILE A 45 -12.05 -14.01 -3.16
N LEU A 46 -12.08 -12.73 -2.79
CA LEU A 46 -13.02 -12.22 -1.79
C LEU A 46 -14.48 -12.21 -2.27
N SER A 47 -14.68 -11.89 -3.55
CA SER A 47 -16.00 -11.65 -4.14
C SER A 47 -16.64 -12.89 -4.75
N GLY A 48 -15.84 -13.92 -5.04
CA GLY A 48 -16.25 -15.10 -5.81
C GLY A 48 -16.59 -14.79 -7.27
N SER A 49 -16.22 -13.61 -7.78
CA SER A 49 -16.53 -13.17 -9.15
C SER A 49 -15.26 -13.03 -9.99
N GLN A 50 -15.36 -13.29 -11.30
CA GLN A 50 -14.26 -13.14 -12.24
C GLN A 50 -14.22 -11.73 -12.84
N SER A 51 -13.02 -11.28 -13.16
CA SER A 51 -12.78 -10.02 -13.85
C SER A 51 -12.38 -10.24 -15.31
N GLU A 52 -12.73 -9.28 -16.16
CA GLU A 52 -12.28 -9.21 -17.56
C GLU A 52 -11.41 -7.97 -17.75
N PHE A 53 -10.24 -8.13 -18.37
CA PHE A 53 -9.34 -7.01 -18.64
C PHE A 53 -9.77 -6.28 -19.92
N ILE A 54 -10.12 -5.00 -19.78
CA ILE A 54 -10.45 -4.10 -20.88
C ILE A 54 -9.28 -3.14 -21.11
N PRO A 55 -8.65 -3.15 -22.30
CA PRO A 55 -7.55 -2.24 -22.61
C PRO A 55 -7.93 -0.78 -22.35
N ARG A 56 -7.05 -0.05 -21.66
CA ARG A 56 -7.21 1.38 -21.26
C ARG A 56 -8.29 1.68 -20.21
N GLU A 57 -9.18 0.73 -19.89
CA GLU A 57 -10.21 0.92 -18.86
C GLU A 57 -9.87 0.19 -17.54
N GLY A 58 -9.19 -0.96 -17.62
CA GLY A 58 -8.79 -1.75 -16.45
C GLY A 58 -9.57 -3.05 -16.33
N TYR A 59 -9.82 -3.50 -15.10
CA TYR A 59 -10.48 -4.79 -14.83
C TYR A 59 -11.97 -4.61 -14.54
N LEU A 60 -12.84 -5.13 -15.42
CA LEU A 60 -14.29 -5.09 -15.29
C LEU A 60 -14.80 -6.32 -14.53
N PHE A 61 -15.63 -6.09 -13.51
CA PHE A 61 -16.39 -7.14 -12.82
C PHE A 61 -17.83 -7.13 -13.32
N ALA A 62 -18.10 -7.85 -14.42
CA ALA A 62 -19.39 -7.82 -15.12
C ALA A 62 -20.58 -8.16 -14.20
N ASN A 63 -20.42 -9.15 -13.32
CA ASN A 63 -21.49 -9.57 -12.38
C ASN A 63 -21.85 -8.51 -11.32
N ARG A 64 -20.98 -7.53 -11.07
CA ARG A 64 -21.18 -6.48 -10.06
C ARG A 64 -21.16 -5.06 -10.64
N ASN A 65 -20.99 -4.93 -11.95
CA ASN A 65 -20.99 -3.68 -12.71
C ASN A 65 -20.05 -2.60 -12.16
N PHE A 66 -18.80 -2.97 -11.80
CA PHE A 66 -17.76 -2.01 -11.42
C PHE A 66 -16.44 -2.28 -12.14
N ILE A 67 -15.62 -1.23 -12.30
CA ILE A 67 -14.33 -1.27 -13.01
C ILE A 67 -13.22 -0.83 -12.05
N ILE A 68 -12.12 -1.60 -12.03
CA ILE A 68 -10.89 -1.24 -11.32
C ILE A 68 -9.92 -0.63 -12.34
N ASN A 69 -9.66 0.68 -12.21
CA ASN A 69 -8.78 1.43 -13.09
C ASN A 69 -7.53 1.95 -12.37
N GLU A 70 -6.70 2.75 -13.05
CA GLU A 70 -5.47 3.34 -12.51
C GLU A 70 -5.66 4.13 -11.20
N SER A 71 -6.82 4.77 -11.00
CA SER A 71 -7.12 5.51 -9.77
C SER A 71 -7.24 4.58 -8.56
N CYS A 72 -7.57 3.31 -8.81
CA CYS A 72 -7.68 2.25 -7.82
C CYS A 72 -6.35 1.51 -7.60
N SER A 73 -5.23 1.91 -8.21
CA SER A 73 -3.95 1.17 -8.12
C SER A 73 -3.35 1.08 -6.72
N GLY A 74 -3.69 2.00 -5.81
CA GLY A 74 -3.11 2.05 -4.47
C GLY A 74 -1.65 2.54 -4.45
N ILE A 75 -1.14 3.12 -5.55
CA ILE A 75 0.27 3.51 -5.66
C ILE A 75 0.72 4.51 -4.59
N ASN A 76 -0.14 5.45 -4.21
CA ASN A 76 0.16 6.40 -3.14
C ASN A 76 0.33 5.70 -1.79
N LEU A 77 -0.50 4.69 -1.50
CA LEU A 77 -0.36 3.88 -0.29
C LEU A 77 0.96 3.11 -0.30
N TRP A 78 1.32 2.51 -1.45
CA TRP A 78 2.58 1.79 -1.58
C TRP A 78 3.80 2.68 -1.29
N LEU A 79 3.81 3.91 -1.81
CA LEU A 79 4.90 4.87 -1.58
C LEU A 79 4.98 5.36 -0.13
N ILE A 80 3.82 5.64 0.50
CA ILE A 80 3.76 6.06 1.91
C ILE A 80 4.19 4.91 2.83
N ALA A 81 3.66 3.71 2.61
CA ALA A 81 4.03 2.51 3.36
C ALA A 81 5.52 2.17 3.20
N SER A 82 6.06 2.29 1.98
CA SER A 82 7.50 2.12 1.72
C SER A 82 8.32 3.13 2.49
N SER A 83 7.94 4.41 2.48
CA SER A 83 8.64 5.48 3.23
C SER A 83 8.65 5.20 4.74
N MET A 84 7.50 4.78 5.27
CA MET A 84 7.35 4.41 6.67
C MET A 84 8.24 3.20 7.04
N LEU A 85 8.25 2.15 6.22
CA LEU A 85 9.08 0.97 6.45
C LEU A 85 10.58 1.26 6.30
N ILE A 86 10.98 2.07 5.32
CA ILE A 86 12.35 2.56 5.18
C ILE A 86 12.77 3.30 6.44
N TYR A 87 11.90 4.16 6.99
CA TYR A 87 12.16 4.83 8.26
C TYR A 87 12.33 3.84 9.41
N LEU A 88 11.43 2.87 9.57
CA LEU A 88 11.52 1.85 10.62
C LEU A 88 12.79 1.00 10.49
N PHE A 89 13.12 0.54 9.29
CA PHE A 89 14.33 -0.25 9.05
C PHE A 89 15.62 0.58 9.16
N SER A 90 15.55 1.90 8.97
CA SER A 90 16.69 2.79 9.25
C SER A 90 17.06 2.81 10.74
N LYS A 91 16.14 2.44 11.65
CA LYS A 91 16.41 2.32 13.09
C LYS A 91 17.26 1.08 13.41
N ILE A 92 17.29 0.07 12.53
CA ILE A 92 18.08 -1.15 12.73
C ILE A 92 19.58 -0.82 12.69
N ASN A 93 20.34 -1.44 13.60
CA ASN A 93 21.77 -1.24 13.75
C ASN A 93 22.60 -2.01 12.70
N LEU A 94 22.31 -1.78 11.42
CA LEU A 94 23.09 -2.25 10.28
C LEU A 94 23.97 -1.13 9.72
N MET A 95 24.99 -1.49 8.95
CA MET A 95 25.90 -0.53 8.29
C MET A 95 26.14 -0.91 6.83
N GLY A 96 26.48 0.10 6.03
CA GLY A 96 26.88 -0.05 4.62
C GLY A 96 25.79 -0.68 3.76
N ILE A 97 26.20 -1.60 2.87
CA ILE A 97 25.32 -2.23 1.89
C ILE A 97 24.18 -3.02 2.53
N LYS A 98 24.39 -3.61 3.72
CA LYS A 98 23.35 -4.36 4.44
C LYS A 98 22.19 -3.47 4.84
N LYS A 99 22.46 -2.20 5.14
CA LYS A 99 21.41 -1.22 5.48
C LYS A 99 20.61 -0.80 4.27
N ILE A 100 21.27 -0.62 3.12
CA ILE A 100 20.61 -0.31 1.85
C ILE A 100 19.77 -1.51 1.36
N ALA A 101 20.28 -2.73 1.56
CA ALA A 101 19.57 -3.96 1.22
C ALA A 101 18.21 -4.09 1.94
N MET A 102 18.01 -3.42 3.09
CA MET A 102 16.71 -3.37 3.78
C MET A 102 15.63 -2.60 3.02
N PHE A 103 15.96 -1.85 1.97
CA PHE A 103 14.94 -1.20 1.14
C PHE A 103 14.14 -2.23 0.33
N ILE A 104 14.77 -3.34 -0.08
CA ILE A 104 14.10 -4.42 -0.83
C ILE A 104 12.93 -5.01 -0.03
N PRO A 105 13.12 -5.53 1.21
CA PRO A 105 12.00 -6.00 2.01
C PRO A 105 11.03 -4.88 2.38
N ALA A 106 11.47 -3.61 2.49
CA ALA A 106 10.54 -2.50 2.74
C ALA A 106 9.54 -2.33 1.58
N PHE A 107 10.01 -2.29 0.34
CA PHE A 107 9.15 -2.19 -0.83
C PHE A 107 8.27 -3.43 -1.01
N ALA A 108 8.80 -4.63 -0.73
CA ALA A 108 8.06 -5.89 -0.84
C ALA A 108 6.92 -5.99 0.20
N ILE A 109 7.20 -5.66 1.47
CA ILE A 109 6.17 -5.64 2.52
C ILE A 109 5.15 -4.54 2.22
N ALA A 110 5.59 -3.35 1.81
CA ALA A 110 4.66 -2.28 1.42
C ALA A 110 3.75 -2.71 0.27
N TRP A 111 4.28 -3.44 -0.72
CA TRP A 111 3.52 -3.94 -1.86
C TRP A 111 2.43 -4.92 -1.40
N LEU A 112 2.76 -5.86 -0.51
CA LEU A 112 1.79 -6.80 0.07
C LEU A 112 0.69 -6.07 0.85
N ILE A 113 1.07 -5.13 1.71
CA ILE A 113 0.10 -4.31 2.48
C ILE A 113 -0.79 -3.50 1.54
N THR A 114 -0.24 -3.00 0.44
CA THR A 114 -1.01 -2.24 -0.55
C THR A 114 -2.08 -3.12 -1.19
N ILE A 115 -1.74 -4.33 -1.64
CA ILE A 115 -2.71 -5.26 -2.23
C ILE A 115 -3.85 -5.57 -1.25
N LEU A 116 -3.51 -5.89 0.00
CA LEU A 116 -4.50 -6.26 1.01
C LEU A 116 -5.41 -5.08 1.39
N SER A 117 -4.83 -3.92 1.66
CA SER A 117 -5.57 -2.72 2.07
C SER A 117 -6.43 -2.20 0.92
N ASN A 118 -5.84 -2.09 -0.27
CA ASN A 118 -6.51 -1.56 -1.45
C ASN A 118 -7.62 -2.49 -1.95
N GLY A 119 -7.40 -3.81 -1.96
CA GLY A 119 -8.45 -4.74 -2.34
C GLY A 119 -9.59 -4.79 -1.32
N SER A 120 -9.29 -4.70 -0.01
CA SER A 120 -10.32 -4.56 1.03
C SER A 120 -11.14 -3.28 0.83
N ARG A 121 -10.48 -2.16 0.52
CA ARG A 121 -11.14 -0.87 0.21
C ARG A 121 -12.11 -1.02 -0.95
N ILE A 122 -11.65 -1.56 -2.08
CA ILE A 122 -12.47 -1.70 -3.29
C ILE A 122 -13.65 -2.63 -2.99
N TYR A 123 -13.39 -3.80 -2.38
CA TYR A 123 -14.43 -4.77 -2.03
C TYR A 123 -15.50 -4.21 -1.09
N ILE A 124 -15.10 -3.48 -0.03
CA ILE A 124 -16.06 -2.86 0.89
C ILE A 124 -16.85 -1.78 0.15
N SER A 125 -16.19 -0.96 -0.67
CA SER A 125 -16.86 0.11 -1.41
C SER A 125 -17.89 -0.43 -2.39
N SER A 126 -17.60 -1.53 -3.09
CA SER A 126 -18.49 -2.13 -4.08
C SER A 126 -19.63 -2.92 -3.44
N THR A 127 -19.42 -3.50 -2.27
CA THR A 127 -20.41 -4.37 -1.60
C THR A 127 -21.39 -3.57 -0.75
N PHE A 128 -20.91 -2.53 -0.06
CA PHE A 128 -21.70 -1.78 0.92
C PHE A 128 -22.13 -0.39 0.42
N GLN A 129 -21.98 -0.11 -0.88
CA GLN A 129 -22.27 1.19 -1.48
C GLN A 129 -23.67 1.72 -1.11
N ASP A 130 -24.71 0.91 -1.32
CA ASP A 130 -26.11 1.32 -1.11
C ASP A 130 -26.46 1.52 0.37
N GLN A 131 -25.87 0.70 1.24
CA GLN A 131 -26.04 0.83 2.70
C GLN A 131 -25.31 2.07 3.23
N LEU A 132 -24.12 2.38 2.71
CA LEU A 132 -23.38 3.57 3.10
C LEU A 132 -24.05 4.85 2.61
N LEU A 133 -24.60 4.85 1.39
CA LEU A 133 -25.35 5.99 0.83
C LEU A 133 -26.60 6.31 1.65
N SER A 134 -27.35 5.28 2.04
CA SER A 134 -28.58 5.46 2.82
C SER A 134 -28.34 5.88 4.27
N VAL A 135 -27.25 5.44 4.91
CA VAL A 135 -26.92 5.81 6.29
C VAL A 135 -26.32 7.22 6.38
N PHE A 136 -25.42 7.57 5.46
CA PHE A 136 -24.67 8.83 5.55
C PHE A 136 -25.28 9.98 4.73
N ASN A 137 -26.24 9.70 3.84
CA ASN A 137 -26.89 10.70 2.98
C ASN A 137 -25.88 11.59 2.22
N LEU A 138 -24.71 11.03 1.90
CA LEU A 138 -23.58 11.70 1.25
C LEU A 138 -23.51 11.31 -0.23
N SER A 139 -22.77 12.09 -1.01
CA SER A 139 -22.50 11.75 -2.42
C SER A 139 -21.65 10.48 -2.53
N THR A 140 -21.86 9.71 -3.61
CA THR A 140 -21.08 8.49 -3.95
C THR A 140 -19.57 8.76 -3.96
N HIS A 141 -19.17 9.93 -4.46
CA HIS A 141 -17.77 10.35 -4.53
C HIS A 141 -17.15 10.51 -3.14
N THR A 142 -17.83 11.23 -2.23
CA THR A 142 -17.34 11.51 -0.88
C THR A 142 -17.20 10.23 -0.05
N ILE A 143 -18.13 9.29 -0.20
CA ILE A 143 -18.06 8.00 0.51
C ILE A 143 -16.87 7.18 0.02
N HIS A 144 -16.66 7.12 -1.29
CA HIS A 144 -15.56 6.36 -1.88
C HIS A 144 -14.19 6.90 -1.44
N GLU A 145 -14.00 8.22 -1.45
CA GLU A 145 -12.76 8.86 -0.99
C GLU A 145 -12.53 8.67 0.52
N SER A 146 -13.56 8.90 1.33
CA SER A 146 -13.47 8.80 2.80
C SER A 146 -13.17 7.37 3.24
N LEU A 147 -13.83 6.38 2.62
CA LEU A 147 -13.56 4.97 2.89
C LEU A 147 -12.12 4.62 2.52
N GLY A 148 -11.59 5.20 1.44
CA GLY A 148 -10.19 5.06 1.07
C GLY A 148 -9.23 5.62 2.10
N VAL A 149 -9.51 6.79 2.68
CA VAL A 149 -8.68 7.36 3.75
C VAL A 149 -8.72 6.46 5.00
N VAL A 150 -9.90 6.04 5.44
CA VAL A 150 -10.06 5.22 6.64
C VAL A 150 -9.34 3.89 6.49
N THR A 151 -9.63 3.14 5.41
CA THR A 151 -9.02 1.83 5.17
C THR A 151 -7.49 1.92 5.04
N ASN A 152 -6.97 2.87 4.26
CA ASN A 152 -5.53 3.03 4.08
C ASN A 152 -4.82 3.41 5.38
N LEU A 153 -5.36 4.36 6.15
CA LEU A 153 -4.77 4.77 7.43
C LEU A 153 -4.82 3.64 8.46
N THR A 154 -5.92 2.89 8.56
CA THR A 154 -6.03 1.76 9.47
C THR A 154 -4.95 0.71 9.19
N PHE A 155 -4.79 0.29 7.94
CA PHE A 155 -3.76 -0.67 7.56
C PHE A 155 -2.34 -0.13 7.79
N LEU A 156 -2.11 1.16 7.50
CA LEU A 156 -0.81 1.79 7.71
C LEU A 156 -0.44 1.83 9.20
N ILE A 157 -1.38 2.20 10.07
CA ILE A 157 -1.21 2.25 11.52
C ILE A 157 -0.95 0.85 12.09
N ILE A 158 -1.74 -0.15 11.69
CA ILE A 158 -1.54 -1.54 12.11
C ILE A 158 -0.15 -2.03 11.69
N THR A 159 0.24 -1.75 10.44
CA THR A 159 1.56 -2.13 9.92
C THR A 159 2.68 -1.45 10.69
N TYR A 160 2.54 -0.16 10.98
CA TYR A 160 3.50 0.60 11.78
C TYR A 160 3.74 -0.06 13.14
N PHE A 161 2.66 -0.30 13.90
CA PHE A 161 2.75 -0.88 15.23
C PHE A 161 3.26 -2.32 15.20
N LEU A 162 2.83 -3.11 14.22
CA LEU A 162 3.28 -4.49 14.07
C LEU A 162 4.79 -4.55 13.81
N ILE A 163 5.29 -3.76 12.85
CA ILE A 163 6.72 -3.76 12.51
C ILE A 163 7.54 -3.14 13.65
N GLU A 164 7.08 -2.05 14.27
CA GLU A 164 7.78 -1.46 15.42
C GLU A 164 7.86 -2.46 16.58
N TYR A 165 6.78 -3.16 16.89
CA TYR A 165 6.77 -4.22 17.90
C TYR A 165 7.77 -5.34 17.57
N LEU A 166 7.78 -5.84 16.34
CA LEU A 166 8.72 -6.89 15.90
C LEU A 166 10.18 -6.43 16.00
N LEU A 167 10.48 -5.17 15.67
CA LEU A 167 11.83 -4.61 15.76
C LEU A 167 12.30 -4.42 17.20
N ILE A 168 11.42 -3.94 18.09
CA ILE A 168 11.74 -3.78 19.52
C ILE A 168 12.00 -5.15 20.14
N ASN A 169 11.14 -6.13 19.87
CA ASN A 169 11.27 -7.44 20.48
C ASN A 169 12.57 -8.13 20.04
N LYS A 170 12.93 -8.03 18.75
CA LYS A 170 14.21 -8.54 18.24
C LYS A 170 15.42 -7.89 18.91
N SER A 171 15.38 -6.58 19.17
CA SER A 171 16.46 -5.88 19.89
C SER A 171 16.64 -6.33 21.34
N ASN A 172 15.60 -6.88 21.98
CA ASN A 172 15.70 -7.38 23.36
C ASN A 172 16.35 -8.78 23.40
N TYR A 173 16.09 -9.63 22.40
CA TYR A 173 16.76 -10.93 22.28
C TYR A 173 18.26 -10.81 22.00
N GLU A 174 18.67 -9.84 21.17
CA GLU A 174 20.10 -9.58 20.89
C GLU A 174 20.89 -9.03 22.08
N LYS A 175 20.22 -8.56 23.15
CA LYS A 175 20.87 -8.09 24.39
C LYS A 175 20.91 -9.14 25.50
N ALA A 176 20.16 -10.23 25.35
CA ALA A 176 20.04 -11.29 26.35
C ALA A 176 20.92 -12.53 26.03
N ALA A 177 21.60 -12.52 24.88
CA ALA A 177 22.58 -13.51 24.45
C ALA A 177 23.99 -12.92 24.51
#